data_AF-A0A6G5AE77-F1
#
_entry.id   AF-A0A6G5AE77-F1
#
_cell.length_a   1.000
_cell.length_b   1.000
_cell.length_c   1.000
_cell.angle_alpha   90.00
_cell.angle_beta   90.00
_cell.angle_gamma   90.00
#
_symmetry.space_group_name_H-M   'P 1'
#
loop_
_entity.id
_entity.type
_entity.pdbx_description
1 polymer ?
#
loop_
_entity_poly.entity_id
_entity_poly.type
_entity_poly.pdbx_seq_one_letter_code
_entity_poly.pdbx_strand_id
1 'polypeptide(L)'
;MWRIGMIKKSALEVYRTFKQKIAKERVYDNTRGSSLLFEAKTGVLRTKTYRAKYEGVDTVCSACGEEEETAEHIIMFCKGLHPIYSSA
;
A
#
# COMPACT_ATOMS: atom_id res chain seq x y z
N MET A 1 -20.60 -24.91 -2.37
CA MET A 1 -20.17 -24.86 -3.80
C MET A 1 -18.87 -24.10 -4.07
N TRP A 2 -18.53 -22.98 -3.39
CA TRP A 2 -17.28 -22.23 -3.62
C TRP A 2 -15.97 -23.04 -3.42
N ARG A 3 -15.82 -23.75 -2.29
CA ARG A 3 -14.56 -24.49 -1.99
C ARG A 3 -14.23 -25.55 -3.03
N ILE A 4 -15.23 -26.24 -3.57
CA ILE A 4 -15.04 -27.30 -4.57
C ILE A 4 -14.49 -26.73 -5.89
N GLY A 5 -15.04 -25.60 -6.36
CA GLY A 5 -14.54 -24.93 -7.57
C GLY A 5 -13.12 -24.39 -7.41
N MET A 6 -12.76 -23.98 -6.20
CA MET A 6 -11.44 -23.46 -5.85
C MET A 6 -10.36 -24.55 -5.79
N ILE A 7 -10.66 -25.74 -5.25
CA ILE A 7 -9.70 -26.85 -5.11
C ILE A 7 -9.13 -27.29 -6.47
N LYS A 8 -9.92 -27.20 -7.54
CA LYS A 8 -9.51 -27.58 -8.89
C LYS A 8 -8.55 -26.59 -9.56
N LYS A 9 -8.28 -25.43 -8.96
CA LYS A 9 -7.42 -24.38 -9.54
C LYS A 9 -6.14 -24.23 -8.73
N SER A 10 -5.01 -24.69 -9.28
CA SER A 10 -3.68 -24.57 -8.64
C SER A 10 -3.30 -23.11 -8.36
N ALA A 11 -3.63 -22.19 -9.27
CA ALA A 11 -3.41 -20.76 -9.09
C ALA A 11 -4.11 -20.15 -7.86
N LEU A 12 -5.09 -20.84 -7.27
CA LEU A 12 -5.79 -20.39 -6.06
C LEU A 12 -5.29 -21.03 -4.78
N GLU A 13 -4.11 -21.67 -4.79
CA GLU A 13 -3.56 -22.36 -3.64
C GLU A 13 -3.41 -21.44 -2.42
N VAL A 14 -2.76 -20.29 -2.57
CA VAL A 14 -2.60 -19.32 -1.48
C VAL A 14 -3.97 -18.88 -0.96
N TYR A 15 -4.89 -18.56 -1.87
CA TYR A 15 -6.23 -18.13 -1.50
C TYR A 15 -7.00 -19.21 -0.71
N ARG A 16 -6.97 -20.49 -1.12
CA ARG A 16 -7.64 -21.58 -0.39
C ARG A 16 -7.01 -21.88 0.97
N THR A 17 -5.70 -21.69 1.10
CA THR A 17 -4.97 -21.91 2.35
C THR A 17 -5.34 -20.88 3.39
N PHE A 18 -5.47 -19.60 3.01
CA PHE A 18 -5.65 -18.51 3.96
C PHE A 18 -7.08 -17.97 4.07
N LYS A 19 -7.92 -18.12 3.03
CA LYS A 19 -9.30 -17.59 3.05
C LYS A 19 -10.23 -18.49 3.85
N GLN A 20 -10.52 -18.09 5.08
CA GLN A 20 -11.37 -18.88 6.00
C GLN A 20 -12.87 -18.81 5.66
N LYS A 21 -13.37 -17.67 5.21
CA LYS A 21 -14.80 -17.42 4.95
C LYS A 21 -15.02 -16.53 3.72
N ILE A 22 -16.16 -16.65 3.03
CA ILE A 22 -16.58 -15.68 2.01
C ILE A 22 -17.05 -14.42 2.73
N ALA A 23 -16.13 -13.49 2.99
CA ALA A 23 -16.45 -12.20 3.57
C ALA A 23 -15.44 -11.15 3.09
N LYS A 24 -15.81 -9.87 3.24
CA LYS A 24 -14.89 -8.75 3.04
C LYS A 24 -13.77 -8.81 4.07
N GLU A 25 -12.53 -8.63 3.63
CA GLU A 25 -11.38 -8.47 4.53
C GLU A 25 -11.33 -7.05 5.08
N ARG A 26 -10.87 -6.89 6.32
CA ARG A 26 -10.80 -5.57 6.98
C ARG A 26 -9.52 -4.80 6.68
N VAL A 27 -8.53 -5.44 6.05
CA VAL A 27 -7.24 -4.83 5.69
C VAL A 27 -7.41 -3.71 4.66
N TYR A 28 -8.40 -3.85 3.77
CA TYR A 28 -8.77 -2.81 2.81
C TYR A 28 -10.24 -2.44 3.02
N ASP A 29 -10.47 -1.28 3.61
CA ASP A 29 -11.80 -0.79 4.00
C ASP A 29 -12.38 0.24 3.00
N ASN A 30 -11.72 0.47 1.87
CA ASN A 30 -12.02 1.51 0.87
C ASN A 30 -11.82 2.94 1.37
N THR A 31 -11.13 3.13 2.50
CA THR A 31 -10.66 4.46 2.90
C THR A 31 -9.44 4.87 2.08
N ARG A 32 -9.11 6.17 2.09
CA ARG A 32 -7.86 6.68 1.54
C ARG A 32 -6.62 5.95 2.11
N GLY A 33 -6.64 5.62 3.40
CA GLY A 33 -5.57 4.86 4.04
C GLY A 33 -5.38 3.48 3.41
N SER A 34 -6.48 2.78 3.10
CA SER A 34 -6.40 1.48 2.43
C SER A 34 -5.88 1.57 0.99
N SER A 35 -6.21 2.65 0.25
CA SER A 35 -5.65 2.92 -1.07
C SER A 35 -4.14 3.16 -1.00
N LEU A 36 -3.69 4.01 -0.07
CA LEU A 36 -2.26 4.30 0.14
C LEU A 36 -1.48 3.04 0.55
N LEU A 37 -2.05 2.21 1.43
CA LEU A 37 -1.46 0.94 1.84
C LEU A 37 -1.30 -0.02 0.66
N PHE A 38 -2.31 -0.11 -0.21
CA PHE A 38 -2.25 -0.92 -1.42
C PHE A 38 -1.14 -0.44 -2.36
N GLU A 39 -1.08 0.86 -2.62
CA GLU A 39 -0.08 1.45 -3.52
C GLU A 39 1.34 1.23 -2.98
N ALA A 40 1.55 1.41 -1.67
CA ALA A 40 2.84 1.13 -1.01
C ALA A 40 3.24 -0.35 -1.15
N LYS A 41 2.31 -1.28 -0.88
CA LYS A 41 2.59 -2.74 -0.97
C LYS A 41 2.89 -3.23 -2.38
N THR A 42 2.35 -2.56 -3.39
CA THR A 42 2.50 -2.95 -4.79
C THR A 42 3.59 -2.17 -5.52
N GLY A 43 4.30 -1.27 -4.83
CA GLY A 43 5.40 -0.50 -5.41
C GLY A 43 4.96 0.60 -6.37
N VAL A 44 3.70 1.04 -6.26
CA VAL A 44 3.08 2.06 -7.12
C VAL A 44 2.63 3.30 -6.35
N LEU A 45 3.11 3.46 -5.11
CA LEU A 45 2.90 4.68 -4.35
C LEU A 45 3.44 5.87 -5.15
N ARG A 46 2.56 6.85 -5.37
CA ARG A 46 2.81 8.00 -6.26
C ARG A 46 3.70 9.06 -5.60
N THR A 47 4.85 8.64 -5.10
CA THR A 47 5.88 9.55 -4.59
C THR A 47 6.49 10.37 -5.73
N LYS A 48 7.16 11.48 -5.41
CA LYS A 48 7.86 12.27 -6.42
C LYS A 48 8.90 11.46 -7.22
N THR A 49 9.63 10.55 -6.57
CA THR A 49 10.56 9.65 -7.29
C THR A 49 9.83 8.71 -8.26
N TYR A 50 8.61 8.27 -7.95
CA TYR A 50 7.79 7.51 -8.90
C TYR A 50 7.35 8.40 -10.08
N ARG A 51 6.89 9.62 -9.81
CA ARG A 51 6.41 10.56 -10.84
C ARG A 51 7.54 11.05 -11.76
N ALA A 52 8.73 11.27 -11.23
CA ALA A 52 9.91 11.70 -12.00
C ALA A 52 10.29 10.76 -13.15
N LYS A 53 9.81 9.50 -13.13
CA LYS A 53 9.97 8.54 -14.25
C LYS A 53 9.17 8.92 -15.50
N TYR A 54 8.10 9.68 -15.33
CA TYR A 54 7.13 9.99 -16.39
C TYR A 54 6.91 11.50 -16.56
N GLU A 55 7.33 12.31 -15.59
CA GLU A 55 7.14 13.75 -15.53
C GLU A 55 8.47 14.43 -15.18
N GLY A 56 8.73 15.64 -15.69
CA GLY A 56 9.92 16.43 -15.37
C GLY A 56 9.84 17.14 -14.01
N VAL A 57 9.50 16.41 -12.96
CA VAL A 57 9.37 16.92 -11.58
C VAL A 57 10.62 16.63 -10.75
N ASP A 58 10.88 17.45 -9.75
CA ASP A 58 11.94 17.19 -8.77
C ASP A 58 11.60 15.96 -7.90
N THR A 59 12.61 15.40 -7.25
CA THR A 59 12.46 14.24 -6.36
C THR A 59 12.43 14.61 -4.88
N VAL A 60 12.56 15.88 -4.51
CA VAL A 60 12.72 16.31 -3.11
C VAL A 60 11.43 16.13 -2.34
N CYS A 61 11.50 15.45 -1.19
CA CYS A 61 10.39 15.15 -0.32
C CYS A 61 9.59 16.40 0.05
N SER A 62 8.30 16.38 -0.25
CA SER A 62 7.41 17.51 -0.01
C SER A 62 7.14 17.75 1.48
N ALA A 63 7.40 16.74 2.33
CA ALA A 63 7.15 16.81 3.76
C ALA A 63 8.36 17.32 4.56
N CYS A 64 9.57 16.81 4.30
CA CYS A 64 10.77 17.25 5.01
C CYS A 64 11.64 18.26 4.23
N GLY A 65 11.58 18.28 2.90
CA GLY A 65 12.41 19.15 2.06
C GLY A 65 13.90 18.77 1.98
N GLU A 66 14.33 17.67 2.58
CA GLU A 66 15.76 17.32 2.75
C GLU A 66 16.22 16.14 1.89
N GLU A 67 15.39 15.10 1.75
CA GLU A 67 15.74 13.84 1.08
C GLU A 67 14.86 13.58 -0.14
N GLU A 68 15.19 12.56 -0.94
CA GLU A 68 14.30 12.11 -2.01
C GLU A 68 13.00 11.50 -1.45
N GLU A 69 11.88 11.83 -2.08
CA GLU A 69 10.56 11.28 -1.76
C GLU A 69 10.45 9.84 -2.29
N THR A 70 11.00 8.87 -1.57
CA THR A 70 10.80 7.43 -1.81
C THR A 70 9.70 6.88 -0.89
N ALA A 71 9.14 5.72 -1.24
CA ALA A 71 8.18 5.05 -0.36
C ALA A 71 8.82 4.67 0.99
N GLU A 72 10.06 4.21 0.98
CA GLU A 72 10.82 3.90 2.19
C GLU A 72 11.05 5.14 3.05
N HIS A 73 11.48 6.27 2.45
CA HIS A 73 11.62 7.53 3.16
C HIS A 73 10.29 7.95 3.80
N ILE A 74 9.21 8.06 3.02
CA ILE A 74 7.90 8.51 3.50
C ILE A 74 7.34 7.64 4.62
N ILE A 75 7.54 6.32 4.55
CA ILE A 75 6.96 5.36 5.51
C ILE A 75 7.81 5.21 6.77
N MET A 76 9.14 5.19 6.63
CA MET A 76 10.05 4.77 7.70
C MET A 76 10.88 5.90 8.30
N PHE A 77 11.26 6.90 7.50
CA PHE A 77 12.35 7.83 7.86
C PHE A 77 11.98 9.31 7.80
N CYS A 78 10.85 9.66 7.19
CA CYS A 78 10.47 11.05 6.95
C CYS A 78 10.18 11.78 8.26
N LYS A 79 11.08 12.69 8.64
CA LYS A 79 10.94 13.52 9.84
C LYS A 79 9.81 14.56 9.72
N GLY A 80 9.35 14.85 8.50
CA GLY A 80 8.22 15.77 8.26
C GLY A 80 6.86 15.11 8.44
N LEU A 81 6.80 13.78 8.58
CA LEU A 81 5.57 13.03 8.79
C LEU A 81 5.55 12.44 10.19
N HIS A 82 4.55 12.83 10.98
CA HIS A 82 4.32 12.30 12.32
C HIS A 82 2.93 11.68 12.41
N PRO A 83 2.81 10.45 12.95
CA PRO A 83 1.50 9.88 13.25
C PRO A 83 0.77 10.81 14.23
N ILE A 84 -0.41 11.30 13.82
CA ILE A 84 -1.31 11.95 14.76
C ILE A 84 -1.92 10.83 15.60
N TYR A 85 -1.39 10.58 16.79
CA TYR A 85 -2.03 9.71 17.76
C TYR A 85 -3.29 10.41 18.27
N SER A 86 -4.45 10.01 17.76
CA SER A 86 -5.72 10.28 18.43
C SER A 86 -5.88 9.21 19.51
N SER A 87 -5.55 9.56 20.75
CA SER A 87 -5.97 8.79 21.93
C SER A 87 -7.50 8.84 22.01
N ALA A 88 -8.16 7.81 21.51
CA ALA A 88 -9.56 7.51 21.75
C ALA A 88 -9.65 6.24 22.59
#